data_AF-A0A1J3FRS9-F1
#
_entry.id   AF-A0A1J3FRS9-F1
#
_cell.length_a   1.000
_cell.length_b   1.000
_cell.length_c   1.000
_cell.angle_alpha   90.00
_cell.angle_beta   90.00
_cell.angle_gamma   90.00
#
_symmetry.space_group_name_H-M   'P 1'
#
loop_
_entity.id
_entity.type
_entity.pdbx_description
1 polymer ?
#
loop_
_entity_poly.entity_id
_entity_poly.type
_entity_poly.pdbx_seq_one_letter_code
_entity_poly.pdbx_strand_id
1 'polypeptide(L)'
;EYPEEKEKRFIETLTVMAMAAAKTHDALSDDLNYEIWASIAKTTLVEKGLWDVVENGVPPDPSKIPELASTIQAEKLSKWRDLAVKDMKALQILQSSLTDSAFRKTLSASSAKHVWDLLKKGNEEAKLLELEKRFEEVSMDKGEPMDSYLDRVMEIVEQFRGLRNAKPDYEVITKVLDSLPMSYDCVPPLLDEYMDLKNTSLDEFVAFAQTFGSLPGFAIASMLKNMFDSPVRG
;
A
#
# COMPACT_ATOMS: atom_id res chain seq x y z
N GLU A 1 -34.54 13.61 27.58
CA GLU A 1 -33.55 13.90 26.52
C GLU A 1 -33.81 12.94 25.38
N TYR A 2 -34.24 13.47 24.24
CA TYR A 2 -34.63 12.65 23.09
C TYR A 2 -33.39 11.97 22.49
N PRO A 3 -33.48 10.71 22.01
CA PRO A 3 -32.37 10.02 21.34
C PRO A 3 -31.76 10.84 20.20
N GLU A 4 -32.60 11.59 19.47
CA GLU A 4 -32.22 12.47 18.37
C GLU A 4 -31.35 13.65 18.81
N GLU A 5 -31.56 14.22 20.00
CA GLU A 5 -30.74 15.31 20.51
C GLU A 5 -29.33 14.84 20.87
N LYS A 6 -29.21 13.63 21.42
CA LYS A 6 -27.90 13.02 21.73
C LYS A 6 -27.12 12.69 20.46
N GLU A 7 -27.81 12.16 19.45
CA GLU A 7 -27.20 11.89 18.14
C GLU A 7 -26.76 13.18 17.45
N LYS A 8 -27.59 14.23 17.49
CA LYS A 8 -27.24 15.55 16.95
C LYS A 8 -26.02 16.16 17.67
N ARG A 9 -25.97 16.11 19.00
CA ARG A 9 -24.84 16.61 19.79
C ARG A 9 -23.55 15.84 19.53
N PHE A 10 -23.67 14.54 19.32
CA PHE A 10 -22.53 13.68 19.00
C PHE A 10 -21.98 13.97 17.59
N ILE A 11 -22.86 14.12 16.60
CA ILE A 11 -22.47 14.55 15.25
C ILE A 11 -21.81 15.93 15.30
N GLU A 12 -22.42 16.90 15.99
CA GLU A 12 -21.82 18.23 16.17
C GLU A 12 -20.43 18.15 16.82
N THR A 13 -20.25 17.28 17.82
CA THR A 13 -18.97 17.09 18.49
C THR A 13 -17.92 16.48 17.55
N LEU A 14 -18.29 15.45 16.77
CA LEU A 14 -17.42 14.85 15.76
C LEU A 14 -17.06 15.84 14.66
N THR A 15 -18.03 16.63 14.18
CA THR A 15 -17.81 17.67 13.19
C THR A 15 -16.84 18.73 13.71
N VAL A 16 -16.98 19.17 14.96
CA VAL A 16 -16.08 20.14 15.59
C VAL A 16 -14.67 19.55 15.76
N MET A 17 -14.54 18.29 16.15
CA MET A 17 -13.24 17.62 16.26
C MET A 17 -12.56 17.46 14.89
N ALA A 18 -13.31 17.09 13.85
CA ALA A 18 -12.81 17.00 12.48
C ALA A 18 -12.38 18.37 11.94
N MET A 19 -13.19 19.43 12.17
CA MET A 19 -12.85 20.80 11.78
C MET A 19 -11.63 21.35 12.55
N ALA A 20 -11.44 20.96 13.81
CA ALA A 20 -10.27 21.35 14.58
C ALA A 20 -8.99 20.67 14.06
N ALA A 21 -9.08 19.40 13.64
CA ALA A 21 -7.98 18.70 12.98
C ALA A 21 -7.63 19.31 11.61
N ALA A 22 -8.60 19.88 10.90
CA ALA A 22 -8.40 20.49 9.57
C ALA A 22 -7.77 21.89 9.58
N LYS A 23 -7.68 22.56 10.74
CA LYS A 23 -7.21 23.98 10.82
C LYS A 23 -5.70 24.17 10.91
N THR A 24 -4.90 23.13 10.68
CA THR A 24 -3.44 23.25 10.62
C THR A 24 -2.92 23.10 9.18
N HIS A 25 -2.78 24.27 8.55
CA HIS A 25 -1.92 24.61 7.39
C HIS A 25 -2.35 24.24 5.96
N ASP A 26 -2.16 25.25 5.11
CA ASP A 26 -2.55 25.43 3.71
C ASP A 26 -1.59 24.76 2.71
N ALA A 27 -2.10 24.55 1.49
CA ALA A 27 -1.48 24.09 0.23
C ALA A 27 -1.40 22.57 -0.08
N LEU A 28 -2.36 22.14 -0.94
CA LEU A 28 -2.25 21.04 -1.93
C LEU A 28 -1.51 19.77 -1.47
N SER A 29 -2.09 19.07 -0.51
CA SER A 29 -1.76 17.67 -0.17
C SER A 29 -3.05 16.98 0.27
N ASP A 30 -3.14 15.66 0.13
CA ASP A 30 -4.30 14.87 0.58
C ASP A 30 -4.42 15.01 2.11
N ASP A 31 -5.25 15.94 2.57
CA ASP A 31 -5.43 16.33 3.97
C ASP A 31 -6.10 15.21 4.80
N LEU A 32 -6.68 14.23 4.10
CA LEU A 32 -7.18 13.03 4.72
C LEU A 32 -6.04 12.04 4.99
N ASN A 33 -5.59 11.98 6.25
CA ASN A 33 -4.79 10.85 6.72
C ASN A 33 -5.66 9.58 6.74
N TYR A 34 -5.57 8.77 5.68
CA TYR A 34 -6.39 7.57 5.50
C TYR A 34 -6.27 6.60 6.68
N GLU A 35 -5.08 6.38 7.25
CA GLU A 35 -4.89 5.41 8.35
C GLU A 35 -5.65 5.83 9.61
N ILE A 36 -5.55 7.11 9.98
CA ILE A 36 -6.25 7.65 11.14
C ILE A 36 -7.76 7.66 10.88
N TRP A 37 -8.17 8.18 9.71
CA TRP A 37 -9.58 8.26 9.33
C TRP A 37 -10.24 6.87 9.27
N ALA A 38 -9.60 5.91 8.60
CA ALA A 38 -10.13 4.56 8.43
C ALA A 38 -10.34 3.88 9.77
N SER A 39 -9.41 4.05 10.72
CA SER A 39 -9.56 3.53 12.08
C SER A 39 -10.79 4.12 12.77
N ILE A 40 -10.97 5.45 12.74
CA ILE A 40 -12.10 6.13 13.40
C ILE A 40 -13.44 5.76 12.73
N ALA A 41 -13.47 5.80 11.39
CA ALA A 41 -14.64 5.48 10.60
C ALA A 41 -15.09 4.03 10.83
N LYS A 42 -14.14 3.08 10.82
CA LYS A 42 -14.42 1.67 11.11
C LYS A 42 -15.01 1.48 12.49
N THR A 43 -14.39 2.04 13.53
CA THR A 43 -14.93 1.94 14.91
C THR A 43 -16.34 2.50 15.01
N THR A 44 -16.59 3.67 14.42
CA THR A 44 -17.92 4.31 14.40
C THR A 44 -18.97 3.45 13.69
N LEU A 45 -18.61 2.84 12.55
CA LEU A 45 -19.51 1.97 11.79
C LEU A 45 -19.77 0.64 12.50
N VAL A 46 -18.77 0.07 13.19
CA VAL A 46 -18.93 -1.14 14.00
C VAL A 46 -19.87 -0.87 15.18
N GLU A 47 -19.68 0.23 15.91
CA GLU A 47 -20.56 0.64 17.01
C GLU A 47 -22.02 0.76 16.56
N LYS A 48 -22.24 1.30 15.35
CA LYS A 48 -23.58 1.48 14.76
C LYS A 48 -24.12 0.22 14.07
N GLY A 49 -23.38 -0.89 14.03
CA GLY A 49 -23.80 -2.12 13.36
C GLY A 49 -23.91 -2.01 11.83
N LEU A 50 -23.09 -1.13 11.24
CA LEU A 50 -23.07 -0.77 9.82
C LEU A 50 -21.82 -1.29 9.08
N TRP A 51 -20.82 -1.81 9.77
CA TRP A 51 -19.56 -2.24 9.14
C TRP A 51 -19.74 -3.34 8.09
N ASP A 52 -20.67 -4.28 8.32
CA ASP A 52 -20.92 -5.42 7.42
C ASP A 52 -21.23 -4.99 5.97
N VAL A 53 -22.04 -3.93 5.79
CA VAL A 53 -22.37 -3.41 4.45
C VAL A 53 -21.21 -2.65 3.80
N VAL A 54 -20.26 -2.14 4.58
CA VAL A 54 -19.04 -1.49 4.05
C VAL A 54 -18.03 -2.53 3.62
N GLU A 55 -17.84 -3.58 4.41
CA GLU A 55 -16.89 -4.65 4.12
C GLU A 55 -17.37 -5.53 2.95
N ASN A 56 -18.61 -6.00 3.02
CA ASN A 56 -19.16 -7.01 2.10
C ASN A 56 -19.99 -6.40 0.96
N GLY A 57 -20.46 -5.15 1.13
CA GLY A 57 -21.38 -4.52 0.18
C GLY A 57 -22.81 -5.04 0.32
N VAL A 58 -23.72 -4.44 -0.45
CA VAL A 58 -25.10 -4.91 -0.57
C VAL A 58 -25.22 -5.74 -1.84
N PRO A 59 -25.78 -6.97 -1.78
CA PRO A 59 -26.01 -7.76 -2.97
C PRO A 59 -26.97 -7.03 -3.94
N PRO A 60 -26.96 -7.34 -5.24
CA PRO A 60 -27.85 -6.71 -6.19
C PRO A 60 -29.33 -6.88 -5.78
N ASP A 61 -30.15 -5.88 -6.09
CA ASP A 61 -31.58 -5.90 -5.82
C ASP A 61 -32.21 -7.15 -6.45
N PRO A 62 -32.72 -8.10 -5.63
CA PRO A 62 -33.22 -9.35 -6.15
C PRO A 62 -34.44 -9.12 -7.05
N SER A 63 -35.23 -8.06 -6.81
CA SER A 63 -36.39 -7.72 -7.65
C SER A 63 -36.02 -7.27 -9.07
N LYS A 64 -34.76 -6.87 -9.28
CA LYS A 64 -34.23 -6.48 -10.59
C LYS A 64 -33.52 -7.63 -11.30
N ILE A 65 -33.44 -8.82 -10.70
CA ILE A 65 -32.87 -10.02 -11.31
C ILE A 65 -34.02 -10.84 -11.90
N PRO A 66 -34.12 -11.00 -13.24
CA PRO A 66 -35.25 -11.65 -13.89
C PRO A 66 -35.57 -13.06 -13.37
N GLU A 67 -34.53 -13.85 -13.06
CA GLU A 67 -34.67 -15.22 -12.56
C GLU A 67 -35.19 -15.30 -11.11
N LEU A 68 -34.90 -14.28 -10.30
CA LEU A 68 -35.31 -14.22 -8.89
C LEU A 68 -36.63 -13.47 -8.72
N ALA A 69 -36.93 -12.50 -9.58
CA ALA A 69 -38.13 -11.65 -9.52
C ALA A 69 -39.44 -12.47 -9.44
N SER A 70 -39.50 -13.62 -10.12
CA SER A 70 -40.68 -14.49 -10.18
C SER A 70 -40.86 -15.40 -8.95
N THR A 71 -39.83 -15.59 -8.13
CA THR A 71 -39.79 -16.55 -7.01
C THR A 71 -39.34 -15.93 -5.68
N ILE A 72 -39.13 -14.63 -5.62
CA ILE A 72 -38.69 -13.93 -4.41
C ILE A 72 -39.71 -14.05 -3.28
N GLN A 73 -39.24 -14.59 -2.17
CA GLN A 73 -39.96 -14.60 -0.91
C GLN A 73 -39.94 -13.22 -0.27
N ALA A 74 -41.04 -12.83 0.38
CA ALA A 74 -41.19 -11.53 1.03
C ALA A 74 -40.10 -11.30 2.09
N GLU A 75 -39.71 -12.36 2.80
CA GLU A 75 -38.65 -12.34 3.82
C GLU A 75 -37.29 -12.00 3.21
N LYS A 76 -36.96 -12.54 2.03
CA LYS A 76 -35.71 -12.26 1.33
C LYS A 76 -35.65 -10.81 0.87
N LEU A 77 -36.76 -10.28 0.36
CA LEU A 77 -36.86 -8.89 -0.07
C LEU A 77 -36.79 -7.92 1.12
N SER A 78 -37.42 -8.26 2.25
CA SER A 78 -37.32 -7.48 3.49
C SER A 78 -35.88 -7.37 3.98
N LYS A 79 -35.17 -8.50 4.07
CA LYS A 79 -33.76 -8.53 4.49
C LYS A 79 -32.87 -7.69 3.56
N TRP A 80 -33.13 -7.73 2.25
CA TRP A 80 -32.39 -6.90 1.29
C TRP A 80 -32.64 -5.40 1.51
N ARG A 81 -33.89 -4.98 1.75
CA ARG A 81 -34.20 -3.58 2.07
C ARG A 81 -33.50 -3.11 3.34
N ASP A 82 -33.43 -3.97 4.36
CA ASP A 82 -32.71 -3.66 5.59
C ASP A 82 -31.22 -3.41 5.33
N LEU A 83 -30.58 -4.20 4.46
CA LEU A 83 -29.19 -3.98 4.02
C LEU A 83 -29.03 -2.69 3.23
N ALA A 84 -29.95 -2.39 2.30
CA ALA A 84 -29.92 -1.16 1.52
C ALA A 84 -30.04 0.09 2.40
N VAL A 85 -30.90 0.05 3.43
CA VAL A 85 -31.03 1.14 4.42
C VAL A 85 -29.74 1.30 5.24
N LYS A 86 -29.12 0.19 5.66
CA LYS A 86 -27.84 0.23 6.36
C LYS A 86 -26.73 0.83 5.50
N ASP A 87 -26.65 0.45 4.21
CA ASP A 87 -25.66 1.00 3.29
C ASP A 87 -25.84 2.50 3.08
N MET A 88 -27.08 2.98 2.90
CA MET A 88 -27.33 4.43 2.81
C MET A 88 -26.89 5.18 4.07
N LYS A 89 -27.15 4.63 5.26
CA LYS A 89 -26.68 5.22 6.53
C LYS A 89 -25.16 5.22 6.64
N ALA A 90 -24.51 4.11 6.28
CA ALA A 90 -23.07 4.00 6.27
C ALA A 90 -22.43 4.98 5.28
N LEU A 91 -23.02 5.13 4.09
CA LEU A 91 -22.57 6.04 3.05
C LEU A 91 -22.62 7.49 3.52
N GLN A 92 -23.72 7.90 4.16
CA GLN A 92 -23.86 9.26 4.73
C GLN A 92 -22.81 9.54 5.81
N ILE A 93 -22.54 8.57 6.69
CA ILE A 93 -21.51 8.71 7.73
C ILE A 93 -20.12 8.84 7.10
N LEU A 94 -19.79 7.98 6.13
CA LEU A 94 -18.50 8.04 5.44
C LEU A 94 -18.35 9.40 4.74
N GLN A 95 -19.29 9.78 3.88
CA GLN A 95 -19.23 11.03 3.11
C GLN A 95 -19.15 12.29 3.99
N SER A 96 -19.90 12.34 5.09
CA SER A 96 -19.86 13.49 6.02
C SER A 96 -18.57 13.59 6.84
N SER A 97 -17.81 12.50 6.93
CA SER A 97 -16.51 12.47 7.62
C SER A 97 -15.32 12.83 6.72
N LEU A 98 -15.55 12.99 5.40
CA LEU A 98 -14.49 13.30 4.44
C LEU A 98 -14.23 14.80 4.38
N THR A 99 -12.97 15.15 4.18
CA THR A 99 -12.54 16.46 3.68
C THR A 99 -13.12 16.72 2.29
N ASP A 100 -13.29 17.98 1.88
CA ASP A 100 -13.79 18.32 0.54
C ASP A 100 -12.96 17.69 -0.59
N SER A 101 -11.63 17.58 -0.41
CA SER A 101 -10.72 16.96 -1.38
C SER A 101 -11.00 15.47 -1.55
N ALA A 102 -11.01 14.71 -0.45
CA ALA A 102 -11.34 13.29 -0.47
C ALA A 102 -12.78 13.03 -0.95
N PHE A 103 -13.75 13.86 -0.56
CA PHE A 103 -15.13 13.73 -1.03
C PHE A 103 -15.22 13.83 -2.56
N ARG A 104 -14.53 14.80 -3.19
CA ARG A 104 -14.48 14.93 -4.65
C ARG A 104 -13.97 13.68 -5.36
N LYS A 105 -13.00 12.96 -4.77
CA LYS A 105 -12.47 11.69 -5.31
C LYS A 105 -13.50 10.55 -5.28
N THR A 106 -14.55 10.69 -4.46
CA THR A 106 -15.57 9.65 -4.24
C THR A 106 -16.93 9.97 -4.88
N LEU A 107 -17.04 11.03 -5.71
CA LEU A 107 -18.31 11.46 -6.31
C LEU A 107 -19.00 10.39 -7.18
N SER A 108 -18.23 9.46 -7.75
CA SER A 108 -18.77 8.34 -8.52
C SER A 108 -19.31 7.19 -7.64
N ALA A 109 -19.08 7.25 -6.32
CA ALA A 109 -19.50 6.19 -5.42
C ALA A 109 -20.98 6.27 -5.07
N SER A 110 -21.66 5.14 -5.23
CA SER A 110 -23.09 4.98 -4.95
C SER A 110 -23.40 4.09 -3.75
N SER A 111 -22.38 3.56 -3.07
CA SER A 111 -22.49 2.72 -1.88
C SER A 111 -21.37 2.99 -0.89
N ALA A 112 -21.57 2.62 0.36
CA ALA A 112 -20.59 2.84 1.41
C ALA A 112 -19.30 2.04 1.16
N LYS A 113 -19.46 0.80 0.66
CA LYS A 113 -18.34 -0.03 0.20
C LYS A 113 -17.53 0.66 -0.89
N HIS A 114 -18.19 1.24 -1.90
CA HIS A 114 -17.50 1.87 -3.01
C HIS A 114 -16.69 3.10 -2.55
N VAL A 115 -17.23 3.91 -1.62
CA VAL A 115 -16.46 5.01 -1.00
C VAL A 115 -15.22 4.48 -0.29
N TRP A 116 -15.39 3.46 0.55
CA TRP A 116 -14.29 2.85 1.31
C TRP A 116 -13.18 2.31 0.39
N ASP A 117 -13.57 1.57 -0.64
CA ASP A 117 -12.64 0.95 -1.58
C ASP A 117 -11.90 1.99 -2.44
N LEU A 118 -12.56 3.07 -2.87
CA LEU A 118 -11.89 4.17 -3.60
C LEU A 118 -10.83 4.87 -2.76
N LEU A 119 -11.14 5.18 -1.50
CA LEU A 119 -10.19 5.84 -0.60
C LEU A 119 -9.03 4.91 -0.24
N LYS A 120 -9.31 3.64 0.02
CA LYS A 120 -8.28 2.63 0.27
C LYS A 120 -7.31 2.51 -0.91
N LYS A 121 -7.86 2.37 -2.12
CA LYS A 121 -7.07 2.27 -3.35
C LYS A 121 -6.24 3.53 -3.59
N GLY A 122 -6.81 4.72 -3.40
CA GLY A 122 -6.07 5.98 -3.53
C GLY A 122 -4.89 6.10 -2.56
N ASN A 123 -5.06 5.65 -1.31
CA ASN A 123 -3.97 5.59 -0.33
C ASN A 123 -2.89 4.57 -0.72
N GLU A 124 -3.28 3.39 -1.20
CA GLU A 124 -2.33 2.37 -1.70
C GLU A 124 -1.54 2.88 -2.91
N GLU A 125 -2.19 3.55 -3.87
CA GLU A 125 -1.54 4.17 -5.04
C GLU A 125 -0.55 5.28 -4.65
N ALA A 126 -0.92 6.14 -3.69
CA ALA A 126 -0.03 7.19 -3.19
C ALA A 126 1.21 6.61 -2.51
N LYS A 127 1.05 5.57 -1.68
CA LYS A 127 2.18 4.86 -1.05
C LYS A 127 3.07 4.18 -2.08
N LEU A 128 2.49 3.56 -3.10
CA LEU A 128 3.26 2.95 -4.19
C LEU A 128 4.09 4.00 -4.92
N LEU A 129 3.52 5.17 -5.23
CA LEU A 129 4.25 6.26 -5.88
C LEU A 129 5.44 6.75 -5.03
N GLU A 130 5.24 6.87 -3.72
CA GLU A 130 6.32 7.23 -2.80
C GLU A 130 7.42 6.16 -2.73
N LEU A 131 7.04 4.87 -2.73
CA LEU A 131 8.00 3.76 -2.75
C LEU A 131 8.78 3.68 -4.05
N GLU A 132 8.14 3.89 -5.20
CA GLU A 132 8.84 3.97 -6.50
C GLU A 132 9.87 5.08 -6.47
N LYS A 133 9.51 6.27 -5.98
CA LYS A 133 10.46 7.37 -5.83
C LYS A 133 11.63 6.99 -4.90
N ARG A 134 11.36 6.41 -3.72
CA ARG A 134 12.41 5.97 -2.79
C ARG A 134 13.31 4.91 -3.40
N PHE A 135 12.75 3.99 -4.18
CA PHE A 135 13.51 2.96 -4.88
C PHE A 135 14.37 3.53 -6.01
N GLU A 136 13.88 4.52 -6.75
CA GLU A 136 14.68 5.23 -7.76
C GLU A 136 15.83 6.02 -7.12
N GLU A 137 15.59 6.65 -5.96
CA GLU A 137 16.55 7.51 -5.27
C GLU A 137 17.56 6.74 -4.40
N VAL A 138 17.25 5.50 -3.99
CA VAL A 138 18.17 4.72 -3.13
C VAL A 138 19.49 4.50 -3.86
N SER A 139 20.58 4.82 -3.17
CA SER A 139 21.95 4.63 -3.63
C SER A 139 22.86 4.50 -2.43
N MET A 140 24.00 3.83 -2.62
CA MET A 140 24.95 3.62 -1.54
C MET A 140 25.72 4.92 -1.26
N ASP A 141 25.65 5.38 -0.01
CA ASP A 141 26.28 6.61 0.41
C ASP A 141 27.81 6.44 0.51
N LYS A 142 28.54 7.56 0.41
CA LYS A 142 30.00 7.53 0.50
C LYS A 142 30.46 7.05 1.89
N GLY A 143 31.12 5.90 1.92
CA GLY A 143 31.63 5.30 3.15
C GLY A 143 30.58 4.53 3.95
N GLU A 144 29.37 4.36 3.39
CA GLU A 144 28.38 3.46 3.92
C GLU A 144 28.87 2.00 3.82
N PRO A 145 28.65 1.15 4.83
CA PRO A 145 28.87 -0.29 4.70
C PRO A 145 27.86 -0.93 3.75
N MET A 146 28.28 -1.94 2.98
CA MET A 146 27.41 -2.68 2.05
C MET A 146 26.16 -3.23 2.76
N ASP A 147 26.30 -3.80 3.96
CA ASP A 147 25.19 -4.37 4.72
C ASP A 147 24.12 -3.32 5.04
N SER A 148 24.53 -2.13 5.49
CA SER A 148 23.61 -1.03 5.79
C SER A 148 22.88 -0.54 4.54
N TYR A 149 23.57 -0.50 3.40
CA TYR A 149 22.96 -0.15 2.13
C TYR A 149 21.92 -1.20 1.70
N LEU A 150 22.27 -2.49 1.73
CA LEU A 150 21.38 -3.58 1.38
C LEU A 150 20.16 -3.64 2.31
N ASP A 151 20.32 -3.39 3.61
CA ASP A 151 19.21 -3.32 4.56
C ASP A 151 18.17 -2.26 4.13
N ARG A 152 18.62 -1.07 3.70
CA ARG A 152 17.71 -0.01 3.21
C ARG A 152 16.97 -0.44 1.93
N VAL A 153 17.66 -1.09 1.00
CA VAL A 153 17.04 -1.61 -0.23
C VAL A 153 16.00 -2.66 0.11
N MET A 154 16.33 -3.61 0.98
CA MET A 154 15.43 -4.69 1.40
C MET A 154 14.21 -4.16 2.15
N GLU A 155 14.37 -3.10 2.95
CA GLU A 155 13.25 -2.42 3.61
C GLU A 155 12.24 -1.87 2.58
N ILE A 156 12.72 -1.28 1.48
CA ILE A 156 11.86 -0.78 0.39
C ILE A 156 11.18 -1.96 -0.34
N VAL A 157 11.93 -3.02 -0.65
CA VAL A 157 11.41 -4.22 -1.33
C VAL A 157 10.32 -4.91 -0.51
N GLU A 158 10.48 -5.00 0.82
CA GLU A 158 9.47 -5.58 1.69
C GLU A 158 8.21 -4.69 1.77
N GLN A 159 8.36 -3.36 1.70
CA GLN A 159 7.22 -2.44 1.62
C GLN A 159 6.41 -2.63 0.32
N PHE A 160 7.08 -2.80 -0.82
CA PHE A 160 6.44 -3.18 -2.09
C PHE A 160 5.67 -4.50 -1.98
N ARG A 161 6.29 -5.51 -1.36
CA ARG A 161 5.66 -6.81 -1.11
C ARG A 161 4.41 -6.69 -0.24
N GLY A 162 4.46 -5.86 0.81
CA GLY A 162 3.33 -5.56 1.68
C GLY A 162 2.11 -4.97 0.94
N LEU A 163 2.34 -4.22 -0.13
CA LEU A 163 1.32 -3.66 -1.00
C LEU A 163 0.93 -4.58 -2.17
N ARG A 164 1.37 -5.84 -2.16
CA ARG A 164 1.16 -6.84 -3.24
C ARG A 164 1.71 -6.39 -4.60
N ASN A 165 2.73 -5.53 -4.59
CA ASN A 165 3.42 -5.05 -5.79
C ASN A 165 4.91 -5.41 -5.70
N ALA A 166 5.19 -6.69 -5.49
CA ALA A 166 6.56 -7.17 -5.32
C ALA A 166 7.40 -6.90 -6.58
N LYS A 167 8.58 -6.31 -6.39
CA LYS A 167 9.56 -6.11 -7.46
C LYS A 167 10.19 -7.45 -7.85
N PRO A 168 10.41 -7.71 -9.15
CA PRO A 168 11.19 -8.87 -9.60
C PRO A 168 12.62 -8.81 -9.06
N ASP A 169 13.18 -9.96 -8.67
CA ASP A 169 14.54 -10.05 -8.14
C ASP A 169 15.57 -9.39 -9.08
N TYR A 170 15.48 -9.64 -10.39
CA TYR A 170 16.38 -9.04 -11.37
C TYR A 170 16.33 -7.49 -11.33
N GLU A 171 15.16 -6.88 -11.13
CA GLU A 171 14.99 -5.42 -11.11
C GLU A 171 15.69 -4.85 -9.87
N VAL A 172 15.56 -5.52 -8.73
CA VAL A 172 16.25 -5.14 -7.49
C VAL A 172 17.76 -5.32 -7.62
N ILE A 173 18.22 -6.43 -8.19
CA ILE A 173 19.64 -6.72 -8.40
C ILE A 173 20.27 -5.65 -9.31
N THR A 174 19.65 -5.34 -10.45
CA THR A 174 20.10 -4.28 -11.35
C THR A 174 20.13 -2.93 -10.62
N LYS A 175 19.08 -2.59 -9.86
CA LYS A 175 19.04 -1.35 -9.09
C LYS A 175 20.17 -1.27 -8.07
N VAL A 176 20.51 -2.38 -7.40
CA VAL A 176 21.63 -2.43 -6.46
C VAL A 176 22.94 -2.13 -7.17
N LEU A 177 23.22 -2.83 -8.28
CA LEU A 177 24.46 -2.68 -9.04
C LEU A 177 24.64 -1.28 -9.62
N ASP A 178 23.57 -0.71 -10.19
CA ASP A 178 23.57 0.62 -10.82
C ASP A 178 23.78 1.77 -9.83
N SER A 179 23.60 1.51 -8.53
CA SER A 179 23.65 2.54 -7.49
C SER A 179 24.77 2.32 -6.47
N LEU A 180 25.72 1.42 -6.79
CA LEU A 180 27.00 1.32 -6.10
C LEU A 180 27.93 2.50 -6.45
N PRO A 181 28.83 2.91 -5.54
CA PRO A 181 29.81 3.96 -5.83
C PRO A 181 30.91 3.44 -6.76
N MET A 182 31.62 4.36 -7.41
CA MET A 182 32.70 4.07 -8.38
C MET A 182 33.78 3.10 -7.89
N SER A 183 33.95 2.94 -6.57
CA SER A 183 34.86 1.91 -6.01
C SER A 183 34.48 0.48 -6.38
N TYR A 184 33.25 0.26 -6.84
CA TYR A 184 32.72 -1.03 -7.27
C TYR A 184 32.53 -1.10 -8.80
N ASP A 185 33.05 -0.19 -9.61
CA ASP A 185 32.87 -0.17 -11.07
C ASP A 185 33.28 -1.48 -11.77
N CYS A 186 34.19 -2.24 -11.16
CA CYS A 186 34.58 -3.55 -11.69
C CYS A 186 33.52 -4.64 -11.46
N VAL A 187 32.57 -4.47 -10.54
CA VAL A 187 31.61 -5.50 -10.12
C VAL A 187 30.55 -5.77 -11.19
N PRO A 188 29.78 -4.77 -11.70
CA PRO A 188 28.75 -5.04 -12.69
C PRO A 188 29.24 -5.80 -13.94
N PRO A 189 30.32 -5.37 -14.64
CA PRO A 189 30.76 -6.08 -15.84
C PRO A 189 31.28 -7.49 -15.56
N LEU A 190 31.88 -7.72 -14.39
CA LEU A 190 32.32 -9.07 -14.01
C LEU A 190 31.12 -9.97 -13.69
N LEU A 191 30.09 -9.45 -13.01
CA LEU A 191 28.90 -10.26 -12.74
C LEU A 191 28.12 -10.58 -14.00
N ASP A 192 28.00 -9.65 -14.94
CA ASP A 192 27.38 -9.92 -16.24
C ASP A 192 28.13 -11.00 -17.03
N GLU A 193 29.45 -11.12 -16.87
CA GLU A 193 30.27 -12.14 -17.53
C GLU A 193 30.10 -13.53 -16.90
N TYR A 194 29.92 -13.60 -15.58
CA TYR A 194 30.05 -14.84 -14.82
C TYR A 194 28.77 -15.34 -14.14
N MET A 195 27.71 -14.52 -14.07
CA MET A 195 26.46 -14.83 -13.38
C MET A 195 25.25 -14.53 -14.27
N ASP A 196 24.26 -15.43 -14.27
CA ASP A 196 22.98 -15.16 -14.90
C ASP A 196 22.10 -14.34 -13.96
N LEU A 197 22.31 -13.01 -13.98
CA LEU A 197 21.59 -12.06 -13.11
C LEU A 197 20.06 -12.12 -13.28
N LYS A 198 19.55 -12.58 -14.43
CA LYS A 198 18.10 -12.68 -14.67
C LYS A 198 17.46 -13.84 -13.91
N ASN A 199 18.22 -14.90 -13.65
CA ASN A 199 17.74 -16.10 -12.98
C ASN A 199 18.30 -16.25 -11.55
N THR A 200 19.13 -15.30 -11.12
CA THR A 200 19.67 -15.25 -9.75
C THR A 200 18.60 -14.77 -8.80
N SER A 201 18.43 -15.47 -7.67
CA SER A 201 17.51 -15.03 -6.62
C SER A 201 18.09 -13.84 -5.85
N LEU A 202 17.22 -12.97 -5.35
CA LEU A 202 17.64 -11.82 -4.56
C LEU A 202 18.42 -12.24 -3.31
N ASP A 203 18.01 -13.33 -2.65
CA ASP A 203 18.69 -13.85 -1.45
C ASP A 203 20.13 -14.33 -1.76
N GLU A 204 20.34 -15.05 -2.86
CA GLU A 204 21.68 -15.45 -3.31
C GLU A 204 22.55 -14.23 -3.62
N PHE A 205 21.99 -13.26 -4.35
CA PHE A 205 22.73 -12.06 -4.69
C PHE A 205 23.09 -11.24 -3.44
N VAL A 206 22.20 -11.10 -2.47
CA VAL A 206 22.47 -10.38 -1.22
C VAL A 206 23.61 -11.04 -0.45
N ALA A 207 23.60 -12.36 -0.26
CA ALA A 207 24.68 -13.08 0.41
C ALA A 207 26.04 -12.90 -0.30
N PHE A 208 26.00 -12.88 -1.63
CA PHE A 208 27.17 -12.61 -2.45
C PHE A 208 27.66 -11.16 -2.33
N ALA A 209 26.74 -10.19 -2.32
CA ALA A 209 27.04 -8.77 -2.19
C ALA A 209 27.73 -8.43 -0.88
N GLN A 210 27.27 -9.03 0.22
CA GLN A 210 27.91 -8.91 1.53
C GLN A 210 29.37 -9.41 1.52
N THR A 211 29.64 -10.47 0.75
CA THR A 211 30.98 -11.05 0.63
C THR A 211 31.97 -10.08 -0.02
N PHE A 212 31.62 -9.47 -1.16
CA PHE A 212 32.52 -8.51 -1.80
C PHE A 212 32.51 -7.13 -1.16
N GLY A 213 31.41 -6.71 -0.53
CA GLY A 213 31.31 -5.46 0.22
C GLY A 213 32.23 -5.41 1.44
N SER A 214 32.65 -6.56 1.94
CA SER A 214 33.62 -6.71 3.03
C SER A 214 35.08 -6.66 2.57
N LEU A 215 35.33 -6.63 1.25
CA LEU A 215 36.68 -6.63 0.68
C LEU A 215 37.14 -5.23 0.26
N PRO A 216 38.44 -4.93 0.34
CA PRO A 216 38.97 -3.72 -0.27
C PRO A 216 38.84 -3.81 -1.81
N GLY A 217 38.58 -2.68 -2.48
CA GLY A 217 38.25 -2.67 -3.92
C GLY A 217 39.24 -3.41 -4.84
N PHE A 218 40.54 -3.39 -4.53
CA PHE A 218 41.56 -4.12 -5.30
C PHE A 218 41.45 -5.66 -5.16
N ALA A 219 40.87 -6.16 -4.07
CA ALA A 219 40.70 -7.59 -3.81
C ALA A 219 39.40 -8.14 -4.43
N ILE A 220 38.41 -7.28 -4.70
CA ILE A 220 37.11 -7.67 -5.26
C ILE A 220 37.31 -8.33 -6.63
N ALA A 221 38.02 -7.69 -7.56
CA ALA A 221 38.28 -8.25 -8.88
C ALA A 221 39.02 -9.60 -8.84
N SER A 222 39.97 -9.75 -7.90
CA SER A 222 40.71 -11.00 -7.71
C SER A 222 39.83 -12.11 -7.13
N MET A 223 38.94 -11.78 -6.18
CA MET A 223 37.97 -12.72 -5.62
C MET A 223 37.00 -13.22 -6.71
N LEU A 224 36.40 -12.29 -7.46
CA LEU A 224 35.46 -12.61 -8.54
C LEU A 224 36.11 -13.53 -9.57
N LYS A 225 37.29 -13.15 -10.05
CA LYS A 225 38.03 -13.97 -11.01
C LYS A 225 38.33 -15.37 -10.47
N ASN A 226 38.77 -15.50 -9.22
CA ASN A 226 39.05 -16.80 -8.62
C ASN A 226 37.79 -17.65 -8.38
N MET A 227 36.66 -17.03 -8.05
CA MET A 227 35.39 -17.75 -7.84
C MET A 227 34.87 -18.36 -9.14
N PHE A 228 34.99 -17.63 -10.26
CA PHE A 228 34.39 -18.04 -11.52
C PHE A 228 35.36 -18.69 -12.52
N ASP A 229 36.68 -18.43 -12.43
CA ASP A 229 37.71 -19.15 -13.21
C ASP A 229 38.15 -20.47 -12.55
N SER A 230 37.71 -20.78 -11.32
CA SER A 230 38.06 -22.05 -10.69
C SER A 230 37.38 -23.20 -11.46
N PRO A 231 38.13 -24.16 -12.02
CA PRO A 231 37.51 -25.35 -12.58
C PRO A 231 36.75 -26.03 -11.45
N VAL A 232 35.45 -26.25 -11.68
CA VAL A 232 34.57 -27.03 -10.80
C VAL A 232 35.36 -28.26 -10.34
N ARG A 233 35.62 -28.34 -9.03
CA ARG A 233 36.06 -29.60 -8.42
C ARG A 233 34.89 -30.56 -8.58
N GLY A 234 34.97 -31.38 -9.62
CA GLY A 234 34.13 -32.56 -9.80
C GLY A 234 34.35 -33.61 -8.72
#